data_AF-A0A8J6FYY3-F1
#
_entry.id   AF-A0A8J6FYY3-F1
#
_cell.length_a   1.000
_cell.length_b   1.000
_cell.length_c   1.000
_cell.angle_alpha   90.00
_cell.angle_beta   90.00
_cell.angle_gamma   90.00
#
_symmetry.space_group_name_H-M   'P 1'
#
loop_
_entity.id
_entity.type
_entity.pdbx_description
1 polymer ?
#
loop_
_entity_poly.entity_id
_entity_poly.type
_entity_poly.pdbx_seq_one_letter_code
_entity_poly.pdbx_strand_id
1 'polypeptide(L)'
;MASLMDPLLHLSRLTVKPRAFSSFLLGTLPSARPCAEVRSLLWARPLLPLQPSLGFKTKGVLKKRCRDCYMVKRRGRWFVLCKTNPRHKQRQM
;
A
#
# COMPACT_ATOMS: atom_id res chain seq x y z
N MET A 1 -4.56 -50.31 22.10
CA MET A 1 -4.60 -49.20 21.14
C MET A 1 -3.99 -47.96 21.79
N ALA A 2 -3.29 -47.15 20.98
CA ALA A 2 -2.74 -45.81 21.26
C ALA A 2 -1.39 -45.72 22.01
N SER A 3 -0.34 -45.82 21.18
CA SER A 3 0.91 -45.06 21.10
C SER A 3 1.48 -44.28 22.29
N LEU A 4 2.78 -44.56 22.44
CA LEU A 4 3.85 -43.88 23.17
C LEU A 4 4.12 -42.44 22.68
N MET A 5 4.44 -41.61 23.67
CA MET A 5 5.51 -40.61 23.78
C MET A 5 5.63 -39.51 22.72
N ASP A 6 5.41 -38.28 23.20
CA ASP A 6 6.03 -37.03 22.77
C ASP A 6 7.57 -37.12 22.91
N PRO A 7 8.36 -36.67 21.90
CA PRO A 7 9.44 -35.75 22.26
C PRO A 7 9.75 -34.68 21.20
N LEU A 8 9.89 -33.46 21.70
CA LEU A 8 10.57 -32.30 21.12
C LEU A 8 11.88 -32.62 20.40
N LEU A 9 12.05 -32.12 19.17
CA LEU A 9 13.29 -31.70 18.47
C LEU A 9 12.84 -31.07 17.12
N HIS A 10 13.45 -30.10 16.46
CA HIS A 10 14.57 -29.18 16.67
C HIS A 10 14.59 -28.28 15.41
N LEU A 11 15.15 -27.07 15.53
CA LEU A 11 15.36 -26.01 14.52
C LEU A 11 15.44 -26.43 13.04
N SER A 12 14.92 -25.56 12.15
CA SER A 12 15.76 -25.04 11.05
C SER A 12 15.32 -23.66 10.55
N ARG A 13 16.23 -22.69 10.68
CA ARG A 13 16.23 -21.41 9.95
C ARG A 13 16.92 -21.69 8.62
N LEU A 14 16.21 -21.61 7.50
CA LEU A 14 16.87 -21.53 6.20
C LEU A 14 17.04 -20.06 5.82
N THR A 15 18.26 -19.59 6.08
CA THR A 15 18.83 -18.40 5.51
C THR A 15 19.20 -18.67 4.05
N VAL A 16 18.61 -17.94 3.11
CA VAL A 16 19.20 -17.79 1.78
C VAL A 16 19.23 -16.29 1.48
N LYS A 17 20.38 -15.67 1.75
CA LYS A 17 20.73 -14.35 1.20
C LYS A 17 21.38 -14.53 -0.19
N PRO A 18 21.72 -13.45 -0.90
CA PRO A 18 21.23 -13.11 -2.24
C PRO A 18 22.16 -13.66 -3.33
N ARG A 19 21.67 -13.85 -4.56
CA ARG A 19 22.58 -13.98 -5.71
C ARG A 19 22.95 -12.59 -6.21
N ALA A 20 24.25 -12.33 -6.11
CA ALA A 20 24.94 -11.15 -6.58
C ALA A 20 24.97 -11.06 -8.11
N PHE A 21 25.06 -9.81 -8.57
CA PHE A 21 25.72 -9.32 -9.77
C PHE A 21 26.38 -10.35 -10.70
N SER A 22 26.03 -10.30 -11.99
CA SER A 22 27.05 -10.44 -13.03
C SER A 22 26.66 -9.65 -14.28
N SER A 23 27.58 -8.78 -14.64
CA SER A 23 27.64 -7.84 -15.75
C SER A 23 28.34 -8.49 -16.94
N PHE A 24 27.75 -8.49 -18.14
CA PHE A 24 28.53 -8.51 -19.39
C PHE A 24 27.78 -7.77 -20.51
N LEU A 25 28.46 -6.80 -21.09
CA LEU A 25 28.09 -6.02 -22.26
C LEU A 25 28.42 -6.78 -23.56
N LEU A 26 27.75 -6.35 -24.64
CA LEU A 26 28.26 -6.20 -26.02
C LEU A 26 28.10 -7.34 -27.06
N GLY A 27 27.55 -6.94 -28.22
CA GLY A 27 27.57 -7.62 -29.55
C GLY A 27 26.24 -8.31 -29.91
N THR A 28 25.55 -8.13 -31.04
CA THR A 28 25.86 -7.54 -32.37
C THR A 28 24.51 -7.38 -33.14
N LEU A 29 24.31 -6.29 -33.90
CA LEU A 29 23.29 -6.16 -34.97
C LEU A 29 23.71 -7.02 -36.21
N PRO A 30 22.92 -7.16 -37.31
CA PRO A 30 21.47 -6.97 -37.54
C PRO A 30 20.83 -8.17 -38.28
N SER A 31 19.49 -8.35 -38.22
CA SER A 31 18.80 -9.09 -39.29
C SER A 31 17.35 -8.66 -39.46
N ALA A 32 17.06 -8.29 -40.71
CA ALA A 32 15.77 -8.32 -41.42
C ALA A 32 14.54 -7.59 -40.83
N ARG A 33 14.16 -6.51 -41.54
CA ARG A 33 12.82 -5.90 -41.60
C ARG A 33 11.86 -6.81 -42.41
N PRO A 34 10.60 -6.41 -42.68
CA PRO A 34 9.55 -5.81 -41.85
C PRO A 34 8.27 -6.66 -41.93
N CYS A 35 7.44 -6.77 -40.90
CA CYS A 35 6.02 -7.09 -41.14
C CYS A 35 5.15 -6.78 -39.94
N ALA A 36 4.02 -6.15 -40.22
CA ALA A 36 2.90 -5.90 -39.34
C ALA A 36 3.20 -4.95 -38.16
N GLU A 37 3.04 -3.65 -38.44
CA GLU A 37 2.55 -2.70 -37.45
C GLU A 37 1.15 -3.16 -37.02
N VAL A 38 1.08 -4.17 -36.14
CA VAL A 38 -0.13 -4.46 -35.39
C VAL A 38 -0.26 -3.27 -34.46
N ARG A 39 -1.01 -2.26 -34.92
CA ARG A 39 -1.38 -1.09 -34.12
C ARG A 39 -2.20 -1.63 -32.95
N SER A 40 -1.51 -2.01 -31.88
CA SER A 40 -2.08 -2.62 -30.69
C SER A 40 -3.19 -1.69 -30.20
N LEU A 41 -4.44 -2.12 -30.38
CA LEU A 41 -5.63 -1.44 -29.88
C LEU A 41 -5.76 -1.54 -28.34
N LEU A 42 -4.70 -2.01 -27.68
CA LEU A 42 -4.53 -1.93 -26.24
C LEU A 42 -4.06 -0.53 -25.87
N TRP A 43 -4.86 0.49 -26.21
CA TRP A 43 -4.79 1.73 -25.45
C TRP A 43 -5.09 1.32 -24.02
N ALA A 44 -4.07 1.37 -23.17
CA ALA A 44 -4.23 1.14 -21.76
C ALA A 44 -5.30 2.15 -21.30
N ARG A 45 -6.49 1.64 -20.94
CA ARG A 45 -7.53 2.45 -20.31
C ARG A 45 -6.83 3.30 -19.25
N PRO A 46 -6.86 4.64 -19.34
CA PRO A 46 -6.28 5.47 -18.31
C PRO A 46 -6.96 5.06 -17.01
N LEU A 47 -6.21 4.42 -16.11
CA LEU A 47 -6.71 4.08 -14.79
C LEU A 47 -7.08 5.42 -14.16
N LEU A 48 -8.38 5.65 -14.00
CA LEU A 48 -8.89 6.83 -13.32
C LEU A 48 -8.12 6.94 -12.01
N PRO A 49 -7.39 8.05 -11.77
CA PRO A 49 -6.58 8.17 -10.57
C PRO A 49 -7.53 8.01 -9.37
N LEU A 50 -7.26 7.00 -8.55
CA LEU A 50 -8.01 6.71 -7.34
C LEU A 50 -7.82 7.90 -6.40
N GLN A 51 -8.71 8.89 -6.48
CA GLN A 51 -8.60 10.09 -5.68
C GLN A 51 -8.77 9.71 -4.20
N PRO A 52 -7.75 9.90 -3.35
CA PRO A 52 -7.90 9.60 -1.94
C PRO A 52 -8.98 10.51 -1.38
N SER A 53 -10.10 9.89 -0.97
CA SER A 53 -11.21 10.63 -0.37
C SER A 53 -10.71 11.44 0.81
N LEU A 54 -11.03 12.75 0.83
CA LEU A 54 -10.61 13.70 1.86
C LEU A 54 -11.44 13.48 3.16
N GLY A 55 -11.38 12.26 3.70
CA GLY A 55 -12.16 11.80 4.84
C GLY A 55 -11.58 12.22 6.20
N PHE A 56 -12.07 11.57 7.25
CA PHE A 56 -11.60 11.79 8.62
C PHE A 56 -10.29 11.05 8.89
N LYS A 57 -9.34 11.71 9.56
CA LYS A 57 -8.14 11.02 10.09
C LYS A 57 -8.48 10.37 11.43
N THR A 58 -8.39 9.04 11.51
CA THR A 58 -8.62 8.31 12.77
C THR A 58 -7.41 8.48 13.71
N LYS A 59 -7.63 8.85 14.97
CA LYS A 59 -6.61 9.20 15.97
C LYS A 59 -7.05 8.75 17.37
N GLY A 60 -6.12 8.25 18.19
CA GLY A 60 -6.40 7.91 19.60
C GLY A 60 -6.67 9.15 20.46
N VAL A 61 -5.86 10.20 20.28
CA VAL A 61 -6.04 11.50 20.96
C VAL A 61 -6.48 12.55 19.95
N LEU A 62 -7.59 13.20 20.24
CA LEU A 62 -8.14 14.28 19.43
C LEU A 62 -7.63 15.62 19.94
N LYS A 63 -7.20 16.48 19.02
CA LYS A 63 -6.77 17.86 19.34
C LYS A 63 -7.31 18.84 18.31
N LYS A 64 -7.78 20.00 18.79
CA LYS A 64 -8.12 21.14 17.92
C LYS A 64 -6.82 21.74 17.38
N ARG A 65 -6.77 21.98 16.06
CA ARG A 65 -5.62 22.60 15.38
C ARG A 65 -5.81 24.08 15.09
N CYS A 66 -7.06 24.54 15.17
CA CYS A 66 -7.50 25.85 14.73
C CYS A 66 -8.60 26.37 15.66
N ARG A 67 -8.94 27.65 15.56
CA ARG A 67 -10.01 28.28 16.35
C ARG A 67 -11.40 27.75 15.97
N ASP A 68 -11.63 27.50 14.68
CA ASP A 68 -12.91 26.99 14.16
C ASP A 68 -13.11 25.48 14.37
N CYS A 69 -12.13 24.82 15.00
CA CYS A 69 -12.17 23.40 15.23
C CYS A 69 -13.04 23.13 16.47
N TYR A 70 -14.09 22.33 16.32
CA TYR A 70 -15.00 21.99 17.42
C TYR A 70 -15.15 20.48 17.58
N MET A 71 -15.40 20.05 18.82
CA MET A 71 -15.54 18.65 19.18
C MET A 71 -17.01 18.26 19.25
N VAL A 72 -17.35 17.10 18.72
CA VAL A 72 -18.71 16.55 18.78
C VAL A 72 -18.64 15.05 19.07
N LYS A 73 -19.60 14.52 19.84
CA LYS A 73 -19.78 13.08 20.01
C LYS A 73 -20.88 12.60 19.08
N ARG A 74 -20.58 11.62 18.22
CA ARG A 74 -21.55 11.03 17.28
C ARG A 74 -21.37 9.51 17.29
N ARG A 75 -22.46 8.76 17.38
CA ARG A 75 -22.42 7.28 17.34
C ARG A 75 -21.40 6.69 18.34
N GLY A 76 -21.37 7.23 19.56
CA GLY A 76 -20.48 6.79 20.63
C GLY A 76 -19.01 7.25 20.54
N ARG A 77 -18.57 7.84 19.42
CA ARG A 77 -17.17 8.28 19.23
C ARG A 77 -17.05 9.81 19.21
N TRP A 78 -15.91 10.31 19.65
CA TRP A 78 -15.57 11.72 19.51
C TRP A 78 -15.03 12.05 18.11
N PHE A 79 -15.33 13.26 17.64
CA PHE A 79 -14.87 13.80 16.38
C PHE A 79 -14.39 15.23 16.58
N VAL A 80 -13.38 15.63 15.81
CA VAL A 80 -13.06 17.05 15.59
C VAL A 80 -13.54 17.40 14.20
N LEU A 81 -14.40 18.42 14.12
CA LEU A 81 -14.89 18.98 12.87
C LEU A 81 -14.32 20.39 12.70
N CYS A 82 -14.11 20.77 11.44
CA CYS A 82 -13.73 22.12 11.07
C CYS A 82 -14.39 22.43 9.73
N LYS A 83 -15.10 23.57 9.66
CA LYS A 83 -15.74 24.04 8.42
C LYS A 83 -14.73 24.67 7.48
N THR A 84 -13.84 25.51 8.04
CA THR A 84 -12.80 26.26 7.32
C THR A 84 -11.73 25.35 6.71
N ASN A 85 -11.24 24.37 7.47
CA ASN A 85 -10.11 23.52 7.08
C ASN A 85 -10.48 22.03 7.18
N PRO A 86 -10.89 21.38 6.07
CA PRO A 86 -11.33 19.97 6.11
C PRO A 86 -10.21 18.99 6.48
N ARG A 87 -8.94 19.38 6.31
CA ARG A 87 -7.76 18.61 6.76
C ARG A 87 -7.68 18.43 8.29
N HIS A 88 -8.45 19.19 9.07
CA HIS A 88 -8.51 19.07 10.53
C HIS A 88 -9.51 18.03 11.03
N LYS A 89 -10.32 17.44 10.14
CA LYS A 89 -11.32 16.43 10.47
C LYS A 89 -10.65 15.19 11.09
N GLN A 90 -10.98 14.90 12.34
CA GLN A 90 -10.45 13.75 13.08
C GLN A 90 -11.57 12.90 13.66
N ARG A 91 -11.34 11.58 13.74
CA ARG A 91 -12.24 10.59 14.37
C ARG A 91 -11.49 9.87 15.48
N GLN A 92 -12.11 9.67 16.64
CA GLN A 92 -11.54 8.83 17.69
C GLN A 92 -11.39 7.39 17.18
N MET A 93 -10.21 6.80 17.38
CA MET A 93 -9.98 5.36 17.14
C MET A 93 -10.98 4.54 17.93
#